data_AF-A0A1M5DJS2-F1
#
_entry.id   AF-A0A1M5DJS2-F1
#
_cell.length_a   1.000
_cell.length_b   1.000
_cell.length_c   1.000
_cell.angle_alpha   90.00
_cell.angle_beta   90.00
_cell.angle_gamma   90.00
#
_symmetry.space_group_name_H-M   'P 1'
#
loop_
_entity.id
_entity.type
_entity.pdbx_description
1 polymer ?
#
loop_
_entity_poly.entity_id
_entity_poly.type
_entity_poly.pdbx_seq_one_letter_code
_entity_poly.pdbx_strand_id
1 'polypeptide(L)'
;MKTPVKVICSFVLVFLVTVFFSSFREQGLEESGSLAAAKPSFPYRKAGLTERQAAAHLLSRFTYGSKEGDVDAMVKTGLEKWFRQQLDGKQEDDSLNLMLSKFEDINLSNTEVENKYPRQPRVLRMAIQDGSINKDSVNKGDQKAYREQIRAYMEKKGFKPEQELLRQFINQKILRAAYTHNQLRELLTDFWFNHFNVSLTKNQCASFVPAYERDIIRPNVTGKFSDLLLATAKSPAMLIYLDNFTSTGQPVALPGEDEQVNKAGKPVKKRVPPKRKQGGLNENYAREVMELHTLGVDGGYTQSDVTQAARVLTGWTLAPMGEDGYGAAMQKIIDNVGEENLKKRGFVKDGDFLFVPNRHDNEEKTVMGKHFAAGGGYEEGLALLNMLAQHPSTAKFIAKKIATRFVNDSPPQSLVDKMAKTFTKTDGNIREVLMTMVSSPEFWSPASLREKTKSPFELAISAVRGLDADINQPYQLFNWINRMGQKMYYYQAPTGFPDRGQYWINTGALLNRMNFGLALAAQRIPGVKINLSALNNHHEPESAEAALLTYSKIIMPERNLTETVKRLKPMLNDPSLSTKVANAAEKTAPQQEQSMMGEQAAPVKPAVKAPVNNNAMLAQVVGVIIGSPEFQRK
;
A
#
# COMPACT_ATOMS: atom_id res chain seq x y z
N MET A 1 21.21 -85.69 28.51
CA MET A 1 21.12 -84.71 29.63
C MET A 1 21.45 -83.32 29.09
N LYS A 2 20.58 -82.34 29.38
CA LYS A 2 20.77 -80.87 29.35
C LYS A 2 21.05 -80.18 27.99
N THR A 3 20.02 -79.41 27.55
CA THR A 3 19.95 -78.10 26.83
C THR A 3 21.19 -77.56 26.07
N PRO A 4 21.04 -76.84 24.92
CA PRO A 4 20.62 -75.42 24.99
C PRO A 4 19.91 -74.78 23.77
N VAL A 5 19.12 -73.74 24.07
CA VAL A 5 19.12 -72.39 23.48
C VAL A 5 19.53 -72.29 22.00
N LYS A 6 18.58 -72.27 21.05
CA LYS A 6 18.82 -71.67 19.72
C LYS A 6 17.61 -71.35 18.81
N VAL A 7 16.36 -71.36 19.29
CA VAL A 7 15.19 -71.14 18.40
C VAL A 7 14.34 -69.90 18.75
N ILE A 8 14.66 -69.16 19.81
CA ILE A 8 13.85 -67.98 20.21
C ILE A 8 14.41 -66.64 19.70
N CYS A 9 15.62 -66.60 19.12
CA CYS A 9 16.20 -65.32 18.62
C CYS A 9 15.94 -64.99 17.14
N SER A 10 15.40 -65.91 16.33
CA SER A 10 15.13 -65.62 14.90
C SER A 10 13.72 -65.13 14.60
N PHE A 11 12.77 -65.27 15.52
CA PHE A 11 11.41 -64.71 15.36
C PHE A 11 11.23 -63.33 15.99
N VAL A 12 12.10 -62.93 16.92
CA VAL A 12 12.06 -61.60 17.55
C VAL A 12 12.75 -60.54 16.68
N LEU A 13 13.70 -60.92 15.82
CA LEU A 13 14.41 -59.98 14.94
C LEU A 13 13.63 -59.60 13.67
N VAL A 14 12.69 -60.42 13.21
CA VAL A 14 11.85 -60.12 12.03
C VAL A 14 10.61 -59.29 12.41
N PHE A 15 10.18 -59.31 13.67
CA PHE A 15 9.08 -58.48 14.17
C PHE A 15 9.52 -57.09 14.65
N LEU A 16 10.83 -56.88 14.91
CA LEU A 16 11.37 -55.57 15.31
C LEU A 16 11.87 -54.71 14.14
N VAL A 17 12.00 -55.26 12.93
CA VAL A 17 12.39 -54.48 11.73
C VAL A 17 11.16 -53.98 10.95
N THR A 18 9.97 -54.59 11.12
CA THR A 18 8.70 -54.08 10.56
C THR A 18 7.99 -53.06 11.46
N VAL A 19 8.44 -52.86 12.70
CA VAL A 19 7.93 -51.83 13.61
C VAL A 19 8.83 -50.58 13.66
N PHE A 20 10.01 -50.60 13.03
CA PHE A 20 10.91 -49.43 12.97
C PHE A 20 10.99 -48.73 11.60
N PHE A 21 10.31 -49.22 10.57
CA PHE A 21 10.20 -48.53 9.25
C PHE A 21 8.81 -47.92 8.98
N SER A 22 7.93 -47.88 9.99
CA SER A 22 6.58 -47.32 9.91
C SER A 22 6.39 -46.08 10.80
N SER A 23 7.46 -45.51 11.36
CA SER A 23 7.39 -44.39 12.32
C SER A 23 8.10 -43.10 11.86
N PHE A 24 8.40 -42.96 10.56
CA PHE A 24 8.97 -41.72 9.99
C PHE A 24 8.22 -41.21 8.75
N ARG A 25 6.91 -41.44 8.70
CA ARG A 25 6.00 -40.83 7.74
C ARG A 25 4.67 -40.59 8.46
N GLU A 26 4.21 -39.35 8.41
CA GLU A 26 2.95 -38.84 9.00
C GLU A 26 2.95 -38.58 10.52
N GLN A 27 3.56 -37.45 10.91
CA GLN A 27 2.98 -36.59 11.94
C GLN A 27 2.38 -35.35 11.24
N GLY A 28 1.23 -35.56 10.60
CA GLY A 28 0.27 -34.49 10.36
C GLY A 28 -0.68 -34.47 11.55
N LEU A 29 -0.70 -33.36 12.29
CA LEU A 29 -1.70 -33.11 13.32
C LEU A 29 -3.09 -33.17 12.69
N GLU A 30 -3.89 -34.16 13.09
CA GLU A 30 -5.30 -34.27 12.72
C GLU A 30 -6.06 -33.07 13.29
N GLU A 31 -6.45 -32.18 12.38
CA GLU A 31 -7.46 -31.15 12.60
C GLU A 31 -8.79 -31.81 12.96
N SER A 32 -9.30 -31.46 14.14
CA SER A 32 -10.69 -31.68 14.51
C SER A 32 -11.62 -30.96 13.53
N GLY A 33 -12.42 -31.74 12.77
CA GLY A 33 -13.72 -31.30 12.25
C GLY A 33 -13.72 -30.48 10.94
N SER A 34 -13.04 -30.96 9.89
CA SER A 34 -13.23 -30.45 8.52
C SER A 34 -14.20 -31.36 7.76
N LEU A 35 -15.44 -30.88 7.55
CA LEU A 35 -16.24 -31.31 6.40
C LEU A 35 -15.33 -31.26 5.18
N ALA A 36 -15.14 -32.38 4.48
CA ALA A 36 -14.39 -32.45 3.23
C ALA A 36 -14.92 -31.40 2.24
N ALA A 37 -14.33 -30.20 2.31
CA ALA A 37 -14.70 -29.09 1.47
C ALA A 37 -14.25 -29.47 0.07
N ALA A 38 -15.21 -29.62 -0.84
CA ALA A 38 -14.94 -29.78 -2.26
C ALA A 38 -13.82 -28.79 -2.65
N LYS A 39 -12.75 -29.29 -3.29
CA LYS A 39 -11.64 -28.43 -3.75
C LYS A 39 -12.27 -27.22 -4.47
N PRO A 40 -12.02 -25.99 -4.02
CA PRO A 40 -12.65 -24.83 -4.64
C PRO A 40 -12.26 -24.81 -6.12
N SER A 41 -13.27 -24.92 -6.98
CA SER A 41 -13.14 -24.89 -8.43
C SER A 41 -13.75 -23.61 -8.95
N PHE A 42 -13.06 -22.96 -9.88
CA PHE A 42 -13.51 -21.69 -10.46
C PHE A 42 -14.64 -21.95 -11.47
N PRO A 43 -15.87 -21.43 -11.26
CA PRO A 43 -17.02 -21.77 -12.09
C PRO A 43 -17.07 -21.01 -13.44
N TYR A 44 -15.93 -20.66 -14.04
CA TYR A 44 -15.86 -19.84 -15.26
C TYR A 44 -16.55 -20.50 -16.47
N ARG A 45 -16.52 -21.83 -16.58
CA ARG A 45 -17.24 -22.57 -17.63
C ARG A 45 -18.75 -22.37 -17.57
N LYS A 46 -19.32 -22.22 -16.36
CA LYS A 46 -20.75 -21.93 -16.18
C LYS A 46 -21.12 -20.54 -16.66
N ALA A 47 -20.15 -19.62 -16.73
CA ALA A 47 -20.31 -18.29 -17.31
C ALA A 47 -20.02 -18.26 -18.82
N GLY A 48 -19.77 -19.41 -19.46
CA GLY A 48 -19.51 -19.50 -20.90
C GLY A 48 -18.09 -19.11 -21.30
N LEU A 49 -17.15 -19.01 -20.35
CA LEU A 49 -15.76 -18.66 -20.63
C LEU A 49 -14.92 -19.88 -20.97
N THR A 50 -14.02 -19.73 -21.94
CA THR A 50 -12.92 -20.67 -22.14
C THR A 50 -11.89 -20.54 -21.01
N GLU A 51 -11.04 -21.54 -20.85
CA GLU A 51 -9.96 -21.50 -19.86
C GLU A 51 -8.98 -20.34 -20.12
N ARG A 52 -8.67 -20.04 -21.39
CA ARG A 52 -7.83 -18.90 -21.77
C ARG A 52 -8.49 -17.56 -21.42
N GLN A 53 -9.78 -17.42 -21.71
CA GLN A 53 -10.53 -16.21 -21.35
C GLN A 53 -10.60 -16.01 -19.83
N ALA A 54 -10.78 -17.09 -19.07
CA ALA A 54 -10.76 -17.05 -17.62
C ALA A 54 -9.37 -16.68 -17.07
N ALA A 55 -8.30 -17.22 -17.66
CA ALA A 55 -6.93 -16.84 -17.32
C ALA A 55 -6.66 -15.35 -17.61
N ALA A 56 -7.06 -14.85 -18.78
CA ALA A 56 -6.95 -13.43 -19.12
C ALA A 56 -7.76 -12.54 -18.15
N HIS A 57 -8.94 -12.98 -17.70
CA HIS A 57 -9.74 -12.25 -16.70
C HIS A 57 -9.03 -12.21 -15.34
N LEU A 58 -8.47 -13.33 -14.87
CA LEU A 58 -7.68 -13.37 -13.63
C LEU A 58 -6.46 -12.46 -13.70
N LEU A 59 -5.69 -12.49 -14.80
CA LEU A 59 -4.56 -11.59 -15.00
C LEU A 59 -5.01 -10.14 -14.97
N SER A 60 -6.12 -9.83 -15.66
CA SER A 60 -6.69 -8.49 -15.66
C SER A 60 -7.01 -8.04 -14.24
N ARG A 61 -7.68 -8.86 -13.42
CA ARG A 61 -8.11 -8.49 -12.06
C ARG A 61 -6.98 -8.48 -11.03
N PHE A 62 -6.12 -9.48 -11.04
CA PHE A 62 -5.13 -9.74 -9.99
C PHE A 62 -3.68 -9.44 -10.39
N THR A 63 -3.48 -8.72 -11.51
CA THR A 63 -2.20 -8.08 -11.84
C THR A 63 -2.39 -6.65 -12.30
N TYR A 64 -1.31 -5.88 -12.40
CA TYR A 64 -1.37 -4.57 -13.07
C TYR A 64 -1.53 -4.67 -14.59
N GLY A 65 -1.41 -5.85 -15.17
CA GLY A 65 -1.50 -6.14 -16.59
C GLY A 65 -0.69 -7.39 -16.93
N SER A 66 -1.14 -8.15 -17.93
CA SER A 66 -0.42 -9.32 -18.42
C SER A 66 0.80 -8.93 -19.25
N LYS A 67 1.88 -9.69 -19.13
CA LYS A 67 2.96 -9.76 -20.11
C LYS A 67 2.60 -10.72 -21.26
N GLU A 68 3.38 -10.68 -22.32
CA GLU A 68 3.32 -11.70 -23.36
C GLU A 68 3.55 -13.09 -22.75
N GLY A 69 2.75 -14.08 -23.14
CA GLY A 69 2.87 -15.46 -22.64
C GLY A 69 2.24 -15.73 -21.27
N ASP A 70 1.86 -14.72 -20.48
CA ASP A 70 1.29 -14.93 -19.13
C ASP A 70 0.01 -15.79 -19.15
N VAL A 71 -0.83 -15.63 -20.16
CA VAL A 71 -2.06 -16.45 -20.34
C VAL A 71 -1.69 -17.91 -20.53
N ASP A 72 -0.71 -18.20 -21.40
CA ASP A 72 -0.27 -19.56 -21.69
C ASP A 72 0.39 -20.20 -20.47
N ALA A 73 1.24 -19.44 -19.77
CA ALA A 73 1.89 -19.87 -18.53
C ALA A 73 0.86 -20.21 -17.44
N MET A 74 -0.20 -19.40 -17.29
CA MET A 74 -1.27 -19.66 -16.33
C MET A 74 -2.08 -20.90 -16.70
N VAL A 75 -2.48 -21.05 -17.97
CA VAL A 75 -3.22 -22.24 -18.43
C VAL A 75 -2.40 -23.51 -18.19
N LYS A 76 -1.09 -23.48 -18.49
CA LYS A 76 -0.17 -24.60 -18.22
C LYS A 76 -0.07 -24.93 -16.73
N THR A 77 -0.09 -23.91 -15.87
CA THR A 77 0.01 -24.07 -14.41
C THR A 77 -1.30 -24.53 -13.78
N GLY A 78 -2.44 -24.15 -14.37
CA GLY A 78 -3.78 -24.26 -13.80
C GLY A 78 -4.18 -23.01 -13.03
N LEU A 79 -5.38 -22.48 -13.30
CA LEU A 79 -5.87 -21.20 -12.78
C LEU A 79 -5.93 -21.18 -11.24
N GLU A 80 -6.47 -22.23 -10.62
CA GLU A 80 -6.58 -22.35 -9.16
C GLU A 80 -5.20 -22.41 -8.50
N LYS A 81 -4.24 -23.11 -9.12
CA LYS A 81 -2.87 -23.21 -8.61
C LYS A 81 -2.15 -21.86 -8.72
N TRP A 82 -2.26 -21.20 -9.87
CA TRP A 82 -1.70 -19.86 -10.07
C TRP A 82 -2.25 -18.86 -9.06
N PHE A 83 -3.56 -18.86 -8.83
CA PHE A 83 -4.17 -17.92 -7.89
C PHE A 83 -3.72 -18.17 -6.44
N ARG A 84 -3.57 -19.45 -6.03
CA ARG A 84 -2.98 -19.79 -4.72
C ARG A 84 -1.53 -19.32 -4.60
N GLN A 85 -0.71 -19.49 -5.63
CA GLN A 85 0.67 -18.97 -5.63
C GLN A 85 0.70 -17.44 -5.47
N GLN A 86 -0.23 -16.72 -6.09
CA GLN A 86 -0.39 -15.27 -5.90
C GLN A 86 -0.83 -14.90 -4.47
N LEU A 87 -1.72 -15.70 -3.86
CA LEU A 87 -2.14 -15.53 -2.45
C LEU A 87 -1.03 -15.87 -1.44
N ASP A 88 -0.10 -16.75 -1.80
CA ASP A 88 1.05 -17.09 -0.97
C ASP A 88 2.13 -16.00 -1.05
N GLY A 89 2.31 -15.40 -2.24
CA GLY A 89 3.22 -14.27 -2.44
C GLY A 89 4.69 -14.62 -2.19
N LYS A 90 5.08 -15.86 -2.53
CA LYS A 90 6.41 -16.44 -2.29
C LYS A 90 7.20 -16.72 -3.57
N GLN A 91 6.78 -16.21 -4.72
CA GLN A 91 7.56 -16.37 -5.96
C GLN A 91 8.86 -15.56 -5.87
N GLU A 92 9.92 -16.11 -6.45
CA GLU A 92 11.22 -15.46 -6.49
C GLU A 92 11.19 -14.20 -7.38
N ASP A 93 11.92 -13.18 -6.95
CA ASP A 93 11.95 -11.86 -7.57
C ASP A 93 13.40 -11.36 -7.69
N ASP A 94 14.36 -12.25 -7.95
CA ASP A 94 15.80 -11.95 -7.90
C ASP A 94 16.21 -10.76 -8.77
N SER A 95 15.72 -10.70 -10.01
CA SER A 95 15.96 -9.56 -10.91
C SER A 95 15.42 -8.25 -10.35
N LEU A 96 14.23 -8.27 -9.74
CA LEU A 96 13.64 -7.10 -9.08
C LEU A 96 14.42 -6.73 -7.82
N ASN A 97 14.82 -7.71 -6.99
CA ASN A 97 15.62 -7.48 -5.79
C ASN A 97 16.96 -6.83 -6.13
N LEU A 98 17.60 -7.25 -7.23
CA LEU A 98 18.80 -6.60 -7.76
C LEU A 98 18.55 -5.16 -8.23
N MET A 99 17.40 -4.86 -8.83
CA MET A 99 17.04 -3.47 -9.17
C MET A 99 16.80 -2.63 -7.91
N LEU A 100 16.16 -3.21 -6.89
CA LEU A 100 15.80 -2.53 -5.65
C LEU A 100 17.00 -2.30 -4.72
N SER A 101 18.06 -3.11 -4.82
CA SER A 101 19.28 -2.93 -4.01
C SER A 101 19.95 -1.57 -4.24
N LYS A 102 19.65 -0.88 -5.35
CA LYS A 102 20.11 0.49 -5.64
C LYS A 102 19.46 1.57 -4.76
N PHE A 103 18.43 1.20 -4.00
CA PHE A 103 17.64 2.10 -3.16
C PHE A 103 17.74 1.70 -1.69
N GLU A 104 18.96 1.64 -1.15
CA GLU A 104 19.23 1.14 0.21
C GLU A 104 18.45 1.90 1.29
N ASP A 105 18.21 3.19 1.09
CA ASP A 105 17.62 4.07 2.11
C ASP A 105 16.14 3.76 2.37
N ILE A 106 15.47 3.01 1.49
CA ILE A 106 14.08 2.56 1.70
C ILE A 106 13.97 1.44 2.76
N ASN A 107 15.10 0.86 3.16
CA ASN A 107 15.18 -0.20 4.18
C ASN A 107 15.49 0.34 5.58
N LEU A 108 15.71 1.65 5.71
CA LEU A 108 15.97 2.29 6.99
C LEU A 108 14.76 2.20 7.94
N SER A 109 15.04 2.04 9.23
CA SER A 109 14.06 2.21 10.30
C SER A 109 13.63 3.68 10.43
N ASN A 110 12.52 3.95 11.13
CA ASN A 110 12.06 5.33 11.35
C ASN A 110 13.10 6.18 12.09
N THR A 111 13.84 5.59 13.04
CA THR A 111 14.92 6.27 13.76
C THR A 111 16.09 6.63 12.84
N GLU A 112 16.50 5.70 11.98
CA GLU A 112 17.57 5.98 11.00
C GLU A 112 17.13 7.02 9.97
N VAL A 113 15.86 6.99 9.54
CA VAL A 113 15.29 8.03 8.67
C VAL A 113 15.33 9.40 9.35
N GLU A 114 14.90 9.51 10.60
CA GLU A 114 14.95 10.77 11.35
C GLU A 114 16.38 11.31 11.49
N ASN A 115 17.39 10.43 11.61
CA ASN A 115 18.79 10.84 11.75
C ASN A 115 19.45 11.18 10.40
N LYS A 116 19.09 10.49 9.32
CA LYS A 116 19.70 10.68 7.98
C LYS A 116 18.97 11.71 7.13
N TYR A 117 17.65 11.84 7.31
CA TYR A 117 16.76 12.75 6.57
C TYR A 117 16.01 13.70 7.52
N PRO A 118 16.71 14.44 8.40
CA PRO A 118 16.04 15.31 9.35
C PRO A 118 15.22 16.39 8.63
N ARG A 119 14.03 16.65 9.17
CA ARG A 119 13.13 17.68 8.64
C ARG A 119 13.76 19.07 8.71
N GLN A 120 13.41 19.93 7.75
CA GLN A 120 13.97 21.29 7.65
C GLN A 120 13.89 22.12 8.96
N PRO A 121 12.77 22.14 9.71
CA PRO A 121 12.72 22.85 11.00
C PRO A 121 13.69 22.29 12.05
N ARG A 122 13.98 20.97 12.01
CA ARG A 122 14.95 20.33 12.89
C ARG A 122 16.37 20.70 12.49
N VAL A 123 16.70 20.63 11.20
CA VAL A 123 17.99 21.08 10.65
C VAL A 123 18.27 22.52 11.06
N LEU A 124 17.28 23.42 10.90
CA LEU A 124 17.42 24.82 11.29
C LEU A 124 17.70 24.99 12.79
N ARG A 125 16.98 24.26 13.65
CA ARG A 125 17.20 24.32 15.10
C ARG A 125 18.62 23.89 15.46
N MET A 126 19.09 22.78 14.88
CA MET A 126 20.44 22.26 15.12
C MET A 126 21.51 23.23 14.58
N ALA A 127 21.30 23.82 13.39
CA ALA A 127 22.23 24.80 12.82
C ALA A 127 22.35 26.07 13.69
N ILE A 128 21.25 26.53 14.29
CA ILE A 128 21.26 27.65 15.24
C ILE A 128 21.97 27.26 16.54
N GLN A 129 21.68 26.07 17.09
CA GLN A 129 22.31 25.56 18.31
C GLN A 129 23.83 25.38 18.14
N ASP A 130 24.26 24.91 16.98
CA ASP A 130 25.67 24.74 16.62
C ASP A 130 26.36 26.06 16.21
N GLY A 131 25.65 27.20 16.26
CA GLY A 131 26.18 28.51 15.87
C GLY A 131 26.48 28.66 14.37
N SER A 132 26.05 27.71 13.54
CA SER A 132 26.24 27.75 12.08
C SER A 132 25.32 28.76 11.39
N ILE A 133 24.19 29.10 12.02
CA ILE A 133 23.24 30.11 11.55
C ILE A 133 22.85 31.03 12.71
N ASN A 134 22.87 32.34 12.46
CA ASN A 134 22.33 33.30 13.41
C ASN A 134 20.79 33.28 13.38
N LYS A 135 20.17 33.07 14.53
CA LYS A 135 18.70 33.08 14.71
C LYS A 135 18.04 34.35 14.18
N ASP A 136 18.69 35.50 14.30
CA ASP A 136 18.14 36.80 13.90
C ASP A 136 18.19 37.04 12.38
N SER A 137 18.97 36.24 11.66
CA SER A 137 19.11 36.26 10.20
C SER A 137 18.12 35.33 9.49
N VAL A 138 17.38 34.49 10.23
CA VAL A 138 16.40 33.56 9.65
C VAL A 138 15.26 34.35 8.98
N ASN A 139 15.02 34.07 7.70
CA ASN A 139 14.03 34.75 6.84
C ASN A 139 14.25 36.26 6.64
N LYS A 140 15.46 36.77 6.89
CA LYS A 140 15.86 38.16 6.61
C LYS A 140 17.12 38.17 5.74
N GLY A 141 17.09 38.90 4.63
CA GLY A 141 18.24 39.04 3.72
C GLY A 141 18.22 38.09 2.51
N ASP A 142 19.41 37.75 1.99
CA ASP A 142 19.58 36.95 0.77
C ASP A 142 19.17 35.48 0.99
N GLN A 143 18.03 35.10 0.42
CA GLN A 143 17.50 33.74 0.49
C GLN A 143 18.43 32.69 -0.14
N LYS A 144 19.28 33.07 -1.11
CA LYS A 144 20.20 32.15 -1.77
C LYS A 144 21.36 31.80 -0.83
N ALA A 145 22.02 32.80 -0.25
CA ALA A 145 23.08 32.61 0.74
C ALA A 145 22.59 31.79 1.94
N TYR A 146 21.36 32.05 2.42
CA TYR A 146 20.74 31.26 3.48
C TYR A 146 20.55 29.78 3.11
N ARG A 147 20.05 29.49 1.90
CA ARG A 147 19.89 28.10 1.42
C ARG A 147 21.24 27.40 1.28
N GLU A 148 22.28 28.11 0.85
CA GLU A 148 23.64 27.58 0.74
C GLU A 148 24.23 27.25 2.12
N GLN A 149 24.02 28.10 3.13
CA GLN A 149 24.44 27.81 4.52
C GLN A 149 23.77 26.56 5.09
N ILE A 150 22.45 26.42 4.91
CA ILE A 150 21.72 25.21 5.32
C ILE A 150 22.25 23.98 4.59
N ARG A 151 22.50 24.08 3.28
CA ARG A 151 23.04 22.97 2.48
C ARG A 151 24.43 22.55 2.99
N ALA A 152 25.33 23.51 3.21
CA ALA A 152 26.67 23.25 3.74
C ALA A 152 26.63 22.63 5.14
N TYR A 153 25.70 23.08 6.00
CA TYR A 153 25.48 22.47 7.31
C TYR A 153 24.97 21.03 7.20
N MET A 154 24.01 20.75 6.32
CA MET A 154 23.52 19.40 6.06
C MET A 154 24.64 18.49 5.57
N GLU A 155 25.45 18.95 4.61
CA GLU A 155 26.60 18.21 4.08
C GLU A 155 27.62 17.89 5.18
N LYS A 156 27.99 18.89 5.99
CA LYS A 156 28.90 18.70 7.14
C LYS A 156 28.38 17.66 8.15
N LYS A 157 27.07 17.55 8.32
CA LYS A 157 26.43 16.59 9.24
C LYS A 157 26.08 15.25 8.58
N GLY A 158 26.31 15.10 7.26
CA GLY A 158 25.92 13.90 6.51
C GLY A 158 24.39 13.75 6.34
N PHE A 159 23.63 14.83 6.52
CA PHE A 159 22.18 14.83 6.31
C PHE A 159 21.84 14.89 4.83
N LYS A 160 20.78 14.17 4.45
CA LYS A 160 20.23 14.17 3.10
C LYS A 160 18.87 14.88 3.04
N PRO A 161 18.50 15.47 1.90
CA PRO A 161 17.15 16.00 1.69
C PRO A 161 16.09 14.90 1.73
N GLU A 162 14.98 15.13 2.44
CA GLU A 162 13.84 14.19 2.51
C GLU A 162 13.32 13.77 1.11
N GLN A 163 13.37 14.68 0.13
CA GLN A 163 12.94 14.39 -1.25
C GLN A 163 13.73 13.24 -1.89
N GLU A 164 14.98 13.00 -1.48
CA GLU A 164 15.75 11.86 -1.99
C GLU A 164 15.15 10.54 -1.51
N LEU A 165 14.79 10.43 -0.23
CA LEU A 165 14.11 9.25 0.32
C LEU A 165 12.78 9.01 -0.39
N LEU A 166 11.96 10.06 -0.54
CA LEU A 166 10.66 9.96 -1.21
C LEU A 166 10.80 9.54 -2.68
N ARG A 167 11.83 10.03 -3.37
CA ARG A 167 12.13 9.61 -4.74
C ARG A 167 12.52 8.13 -4.83
N GLN A 168 13.35 7.64 -3.90
CA GLN A 168 13.69 6.21 -3.83
C GLN A 168 12.43 5.36 -3.55
N PHE A 169 11.58 5.80 -2.62
CA PHE A 169 10.34 5.12 -2.29
C PHE A 169 9.37 5.02 -3.49
N ILE A 170 9.16 6.13 -4.21
CA ILE A 170 8.34 6.16 -5.44
C ILE A 170 8.92 5.26 -6.52
N ASN A 171 10.25 5.27 -6.72
CA ASN A 171 10.91 4.41 -7.68
C ASN A 171 10.71 2.93 -7.35
N GLN A 172 10.85 2.56 -6.07
CA GLN A 172 10.56 1.21 -5.59
C GLN A 172 9.14 0.79 -5.99
N LYS A 173 8.12 1.62 -5.74
CA LYS A 173 6.71 1.25 -6.02
C LYS A 173 6.52 0.91 -7.49
N ILE A 174 7.08 1.73 -8.38
CA ILE A 174 6.97 1.54 -9.84
C ILE A 174 7.67 0.26 -10.27
N LEU A 175 8.90 0.01 -9.79
CA LEU A 175 9.64 -1.19 -10.14
C LEU A 175 8.97 -2.46 -9.62
N ARG A 176 8.50 -2.46 -8.36
CA ARG A 176 7.76 -3.59 -7.79
C ARG A 176 6.53 -3.90 -8.64
N ALA A 177 5.69 -2.90 -8.91
CA ALA A 177 4.47 -3.08 -9.71
C ALA A 177 4.78 -3.57 -11.14
N ALA A 178 5.86 -3.09 -11.76
CA ALA A 178 6.24 -3.49 -13.11
C ALA A 178 6.85 -4.89 -13.19
N TYR A 179 7.73 -5.28 -12.26
CA TYR A 179 8.58 -6.46 -12.42
C TYR A 179 8.24 -7.66 -11.53
N THR A 180 7.52 -7.49 -10.41
CA THR A 180 7.28 -8.64 -9.50
C THR A 180 6.46 -9.73 -10.16
N HIS A 181 6.76 -10.98 -9.83
CA HIS A 181 5.91 -12.14 -10.09
C HIS A 181 4.74 -12.24 -9.09
N ASN A 182 4.84 -11.59 -7.92
CA ASN A 182 3.83 -11.57 -6.86
C ASN A 182 2.84 -10.39 -7.03
N GLN A 183 2.25 -10.26 -8.22
CA GLN A 183 1.43 -9.12 -8.62
C GLN A 183 0.22 -8.85 -7.70
N LEU A 184 -0.44 -9.90 -7.20
CA LEU A 184 -1.57 -9.74 -6.27
C LEU A 184 -1.14 -9.05 -4.98
N ARG A 185 0.08 -9.32 -4.50
CA ARG A 185 0.63 -8.70 -3.29
C ARG A 185 0.76 -7.19 -3.46
N GLU A 186 1.20 -6.71 -4.61
CA GLU A 186 1.33 -5.27 -4.89
C GLU A 186 -0.03 -4.59 -5.03
N LEU A 187 -0.99 -5.23 -5.71
CA LEU A 187 -2.35 -4.71 -5.81
C LEU A 187 -3.04 -4.61 -4.44
N LEU A 188 -2.85 -5.61 -3.58
CA LEU A 188 -3.38 -5.57 -2.22
C LEU A 188 -2.63 -4.56 -1.35
N THR A 189 -1.32 -4.40 -1.54
CA THR A 189 -0.54 -3.35 -0.85
C THR A 189 -1.12 -1.97 -1.19
N ASP A 190 -1.36 -1.70 -2.47
CA ASP A 190 -1.96 -0.44 -2.93
C ASP A 190 -3.38 -0.26 -2.39
N PHE A 191 -4.21 -1.31 -2.41
CA PHE A 191 -5.56 -1.31 -1.86
C PHE A 191 -5.58 -1.00 -0.36
N TRP A 192 -4.76 -1.69 0.43
CA TRP A 192 -4.73 -1.51 1.88
C TRP A 192 -4.09 -0.19 2.29
N PHE A 193 -3.04 0.24 1.60
CA PHE A 193 -2.48 1.58 1.81
C PHE A 193 -3.56 2.65 1.54
N ASN A 194 -4.32 2.52 0.46
CA ASN A 194 -5.38 3.47 0.13
C ASN A 194 -6.56 3.39 1.11
N HIS A 195 -6.84 2.23 1.70
CA HIS A 195 -7.87 2.08 2.72
C HIS A 195 -7.47 2.70 4.07
N PHE A 196 -6.22 2.55 4.47
CA PHE A 196 -5.62 3.16 5.66
C PHE A 196 -4.72 4.33 5.24
N ASN A 197 -5.31 5.29 4.50
CA ASN A 197 -4.56 6.31 3.78
C ASN A 197 -3.82 7.25 4.73
N VAL A 198 -2.52 7.42 4.46
CA VAL A 198 -1.68 8.47 5.00
C VAL A 198 -1.06 9.25 3.84
N SER A 199 -0.88 10.56 4.00
CA SER A 199 -0.43 11.44 2.92
C SER A 199 0.92 12.08 3.18
N LEU A 200 1.77 12.08 2.15
CA LEU A 200 3.02 12.83 2.09
C LEU A 200 2.81 14.34 2.17
N THR A 201 1.57 14.83 1.97
CA THR A 201 1.25 16.26 2.15
C THR A 201 1.31 16.70 3.61
N LYS A 202 1.19 15.76 4.57
CA LYS A 202 1.40 16.05 5.99
C LYS A 202 2.87 15.83 6.31
N ASN A 203 3.67 16.89 6.23
CA ASN A 203 5.14 16.87 6.41
C ASN A 203 5.64 16.19 7.70
N GLN A 204 4.81 16.08 8.73
CA GLN A 204 5.15 15.36 9.97
C GLN A 204 5.11 13.82 9.81
N CYS A 205 4.28 13.33 8.91
CA CYS A 205 4.05 11.93 8.62
C CYS A 205 4.93 11.42 7.47
N ALA A 206 5.32 12.30 6.55
CA ALA A 206 5.95 11.94 5.27
C ALA A 206 7.15 11.01 5.39
N SER A 207 8.04 11.27 6.37
CA SER A 207 9.25 10.49 6.60
C SER A 207 8.98 9.05 7.07
N PHE A 208 7.79 8.77 7.62
CA PHE A 208 7.42 7.45 8.13
C PHE A 208 6.59 6.61 7.14
N VAL A 209 6.17 7.20 6.01
CA VAL A 209 5.40 6.50 4.97
C VAL A 209 6.15 5.31 4.36
N PRO A 210 7.48 5.37 4.08
CA PRO A 210 8.21 4.23 3.55
C PRO A 210 8.16 3.00 4.47
N ALA A 211 8.44 3.18 5.77
CA ALA A 211 8.38 2.10 6.77
C ALA A 211 6.94 1.64 7.00
N TYR A 212 5.96 2.56 6.96
CA TYR A 212 4.54 2.20 7.06
C TYR A 212 4.10 1.25 5.95
N GLU A 213 4.44 1.52 4.68
CA GLU A 213 4.13 0.56 3.62
C GLU A 213 4.91 -0.75 3.80
N ARG A 214 6.22 -0.66 4.08
CA ARG A 214 7.15 -1.80 4.16
C ARG A 214 6.81 -2.78 5.28
N ASP A 215 6.61 -2.27 6.49
CA ASP A 215 6.58 -3.06 7.73
C ASP A 215 5.16 -3.29 8.22
N ILE A 216 4.21 -2.43 7.85
CA ILE A 216 2.82 -2.50 8.33
C ILE A 216 1.89 -3.04 7.25
N ILE A 217 1.85 -2.41 6.08
CA ILE A 217 0.89 -2.80 5.04
C ILE A 217 1.31 -4.11 4.35
N ARG A 218 2.52 -4.15 3.77
CA ARG A 218 2.99 -5.25 2.91
C ARG A 218 3.02 -6.63 3.56
N PRO A 219 3.36 -6.81 4.86
CA PRO A 219 3.36 -8.13 5.49
C PRO A 219 1.95 -8.68 5.73
N ASN A 220 0.95 -7.80 5.85
CA ASN A 220 -0.39 -8.13 6.32
C ASN A 220 -1.46 -8.21 5.21
N VAL A 221 -1.08 -8.02 3.94
CA VAL A 221 -2.04 -7.83 2.82
C VAL A 221 -3.03 -8.97 2.57
N THR A 222 -2.68 -10.21 2.95
CA THR A 222 -3.55 -11.40 2.88
C THR A 222 -3.82 -12.02 4.26
N GLY A 223 -3.39 -11.34 5.33
CA GLY A 223 -3.49 -11.81 6.71
C GLY A 223 -4.88 -11.63 7.30
N LYS A 224 -4.96 -11.58 8.64
CA LYS A 224 -6.19 -11.20 9.33
C LYS A 224 -6.35 -9.68 9.30
N PHE A 225 -7.57 -9.22 9.09
CA PHE A 225 -7.89 -7.79 9.10
C PHE A 225 -7.63 -7.15 10.47
N SER A 226 -7.88 -7.85 11.58
CA SER A 226 -7.62 -7.36 12.94
C SER A 226 -6.14 -7.06 13.17
N ASP A 227 -5.25 -7.92 12.68
CA ASP A 227 -3.79 -7.73 12.76
C ASP A 227 -3.36 -6.50 11.97
N LEU A 228 -3.86 -6.34 10.73
CA LEU A 228 -3.60 -5.16 9.92
C LEU A 228 -4.12 -3.88 10.59
N LEU A 229 -5.36 -3.89 11.09
CA LEU A 229 -5.97 -2.75 11.80
C LEU A 229 -5.15 -2.34 13.02
N LEU A 230 -4.72 -3.31 13.84
CA LEU A 230 -3.91 -3.04 15.02
C LEU A 230 -2.52 -2.50 14.64
N ALA A 231 -1.90 -3.06 13.62
CA ALA A 231 -0.59 -2.63 13.16
C ALA A 231 -0.64 -1.20 12.58
N THR A 232 -1.70 -0.83 11.83
CA THR A 232 -1.88 0.56 11.38
C THR A 232 -2.13 1.50 12.55
N ALA A 233 -2.95 1.11 13.53
CA ALA A 233 -3.26 1.89 14.73
C ALA A 233 -2.03 2.28 15.57
N LYS A 234 -1.04 1.38 15.61
CA LYS A 234 0.22 1.59 16.33
C LYS A 234 1.29 2.32 15.53
N SER A 235 1.11 2.48 14.22
CA SER A 235 2.16 3.00 13.36
C SER A 235 2.41 4.50 13.58
N PRO A 236 3.68 4.97 13.53
CA PRO A 236 3.99 6.39 13.63
C PRO A 236 3.30 7.24 12.57
N ALA A 237 3.25 6.74 11.34
CA ALA A 237 2.57 7.40 10.23
C ALA A 237 1.10 7.68 10.56
N MET A 238 0.32 6.66 10.97
CA MET A 238 -1.10 6.83 11.27
C MET A 238 -1.37 7.68 12.50
N LEU A 239 -0.62 7.46 13.58
CA LEU A 239 -0.75 8.21 14.84
C LEU A 239 -0.51 9.71 14.63
N ILE A 240 0.48 10.07 13.79
CA ILE A 240 0.74 11.45 13.41
C ILE A 240 -0.31 11.94 12.42
N TYR A 241 -0.66 11.13 11.41
CA TYR A 241 -1.56 11.55 10.35
C TYR A 241 -2.93 11.99 10.88
N LEU A 242 -3.46 11.24 11.86
CA LEU A 242 -4.75 11.51 12.49
C LEU A 242 -4.64 12.16 13.87
N ASP A 243 -3.45 12.65 14.23
CA ASP A 243 -3.17 13.45 15.44
C ASP A 243 -3.55 12.76 16.76
N ASN A 244 -3.60 11.43 16.79
CA ASN A 244 -3.86 10.66 18.01
C ASN A 244 -2.67 10.71 18.97
N PHE A 245 -1.45 10.86 18.46
CA PHE A 245 -0.24 10.89 19.29
C PHE A 245 -0.22 12.04 20.32
N THR A 246 -1.03 13.08 20.12
CA THR A 246 -1.23 14.21 21.04
C THR A 246 -2.50 14.10 21.88
N SER A 247 -3.34 13.09 21.65
CA SER A 247 -4.62 12.90 22.34
C SER A 247 -4.38 12.49 23.80
N THR A 248 -4.97 13.25 24.72
CA THR A 248 -4.84 12.99 26.15
C THR A 248 -6.19 13.06 26.84
N GLY A 249 -6.44 12.11 27.74
CA GLY A 249 -7.60 12.08 28.63
C GLY A 249 -7.42 12.96 29.87
N GLN A 250 -8.35 12.83 30.82
CA GLN A 250 -8.17 13.47 32.12
C GLN A 250 -6.90 12.91 32.82
N PRO A 251 -5.98 13.77 33.29
CA PRO A 251 -4.73 13.31 33.88
C PRO A 251 -5.00 12.53 35.17
N VAL A 252 -4.39 11.35 35.29
CA VAL A 252 -4.36 10.58 36.53
C VAL A 252 -2.91 10.50 37.03
N ALA A 253 -2.72 10.60 38.34
CA ALA A 253 -1.41 10.45 38.97
C ALA A 253 -0.84 9.04 38.69
N LEU A 254 0.46 8.94 38.40
CA LEU A 254 1.06 7.63 38.16
C LEU A 254 1.12 6.83 39.47
N PRO A 255 0.93 5.50 39.44
CA PRO A 255 1.21 4.65 40.59
C PRO A 255 2.61 4.92 41.14
N GLY A 256 2.70 5.23 42.45
CA GLY A 256 3.94 5.55 43.16
C GLY A 256 4.44 7.00 43.06
N GLU A 257 3.72 7.94 42.42
CA GLU A 257 4.12 9.36 42.44
C GLU A 257 3.90 10.06 43.80
N ASP A 258 2.99 9.56 44.62
CA ASP A 258 2.67 10.11 45.94
C ASP A 258 3.62 9.63 47.06
N GLU A 259 4.49 8.64 46.79
CA GLU A 259 5.41 8.02 47.76
C GLU A 259 6.86 8.51 47.66
N GLN A 260 7.10 9.75 47.24
CA GLN A 260 8.44 10.33 47.33
C GLN A 260 8.72 10.82 48.76
N VAL A 261 9.45 10.00 49.51
CA VAL A 261 10.07 10.37 50.79
C VAL A 261 11.41 11.07 50.55
N ASN A 262 11.68 12.17 51.24
CA ASN A 262 13.00 12.80 51.21
C ASN A 262 14.08 11.89 51.85
N LYS A 263 15.35 12.27 51.78
CA LYS A 263 16.47 11.57 52.44
C LYS A 263 16.31 11.38 53.97
N ALA A 264 15.30 11.99 54.58
CA ALA A 264 14.95 11.89 55.99
C ALA A 264 13.62 11.14 56.24
N GLY A 265 13.08 10.42 55.24
CA GLY A 265 11.87 9.59 55.40
C GLY A 265 10.55 10.37 55.49
N LYS A 266 10.52 11.67 55.17
CA LYS A 266 9.30 12.49 55.22
C LYS A 266 8.64 12.62 53.85
N PRO A 267 7.29 12.50 53.75
CA PRO A 267 6.58 12.64 52.49
C PRO A 267 6.77 14.04 51.91
N VAL A 268 7.21 14.13 50.66
CA VAL A 268 7.37 15.38 49.93
C VAL A 268 6.09 15.67 49.15
N LYS A 269 5.28 16.63 49.63
CA LYS A 269 4.20 17.20 48.81
C LYS A 269 4.82 17.97 47.63
N LYS A 270 4.80 17.40 46.43
CA LYS A 270 5.19 18.13 45.21
C LYS A 270 4.24 19.32 45.04
N ARG A 271 4.81 20.52 44.87
CA ARG A 271 4.08 21.65 44.28
C ARG A 271 3.64 21.21 42.89
N VAL A 272 2.33 21.03 42.69
CA VAL A 272 1.75 20.78 41.38
C VAL A 272 2.18 21.95 40.49
N PRO A 273 3.00 21.75 39.45
CA PRO A 273 3.35 22.84 38.55
C PRO A 273 2.06 23.38 37.93
N PRO A 274 1.97 24.70 37.64
CA PRO A 274 0.77 25.28 37.04
C PRO A 274 0.39 24.46 35.80
N LYS A 275 -0.91 24.12 35.66
CA LYS A 275 -1.48 23.37 34.53
C LYS A 275 -0.86 23.89 33.23
N ARG A 276 0.14 23.18 32.69
CA ARG A 276 0.53 23.36 31.28
C ARG A 276 -0.76 23.17 30.49
N LYS A 277 -1.01 23.96 29.44
CA LYS A 277 -2.08 23.68 28.47
C LYS A 277 -1.91 22.24 27.98
N GLN A 278 -2.57 21.30 28.63
CA GLN A 278 -2.54 19.89 28.29
C GLN A 278 -3.34 19.73 27.00
N GLY A 279 -2.96 18.74 26.19
CA GLY A 279 -3.71 18.39 24.99
C GLY A 279 -5.16 18.10 25.36
N GLY A 280 -6.07 18.42 24.44
CA GLY A 280 -7.46 17.99 24.56
C GLY A 280 -7.63 16.57 24.04
N LEU A 281 -8.79 15.98 24.33
CA LEU A 281 -9.26 14.80 23.64
C LEU A 281 -9.33 15.09 22.13
N ASN A 282 -8.69 14.24 21.31
CA ASN A 282 -8.78 14.33 19.86
C ASN A 282 -9.60 13.16 19.31
N GLU A 283 -10.75 13.47 18.71
CA GLU A 283 -11.67 12.47 18.17
C GLU A 283 -11.33 12.01 16.75
N ASN A 284 -10.41 12.69 16.06
CA ASN A 284 -10.18 12.46 14.63
C ASN A 284 -9.86 10.97 14.34
N TYR A 285 -8.88 10.39 15.04
CA TYR A 285 -8.55 8.99 14.84
C TYR A 285 -9.69 8.03 15.19
N ALA A 286 -10.44 8.29 16.27
CA ALA A 286 -11.59 7.48 16.66
C ALA A 286 -12.71 7.52 15.61
N ARG A 287 -12.96 8.69 15.02
CA ARG A 287 -13.90 8.86 13.92
C ARG A 287 -13.46 8.06 12.71
N GLU A 288 -12.22 8.26 12.25
CA GLU A 288 -11.72 7.58 11.05
C GLU A 288 -11.66 6.06 11.24
N VAL A 289 -11.24 5.58 12.42
CA VAL A 289 -11.17 4.12 12.66
C VAL A 289 -12.56 3.49 12.63
N MET A 290 -13.55 4.13 13.24
CA MET A 290 -14.93 3.63 13.22
C MET A 290 -15.60 3.80 11.86
N GLU A 291 -15.44 4.94 11.20
CA GLU A 291 -16.15 5.29 9.97
C GLU A 291 -15.48 4.72 8.71
N LEU A 292 -14.19 5.03 8.52
CA LEU A 292 -13.49 4.80 7.26
C LEU A 292 -12.69 3.51 7.24
N HIS A 293 -12.19 3.07 8.40
CA HIS A 293 -11.38 1.86 8.50
C HIS A 293 -12.22 0.63 8.83
N THR A 294 -13.29 0.73 9.63
CA THR A 294 -14.03 -0.47 10.07
C THR A 294 -15.51 -0.48 9.72
N LEU A 295 -16.38 0.29 10.38
CA LEU A 295 -17.82 0.04 10.37
C LEU A 295 -18.51 0.55 9.09
N GLY A 296 -17.89 1.49 8.38
CA GLY A 296 -18.53 2.27 7.33
C GLY A 296 -19.43 3.37 7.91
N VAL A 297 -19.79 4.36 7.09
CA VAL A 297 -20.62 5.51 7.52
C VAL A 297 -21.99 5.09 8.07
N ASP A 298 -22.54 3.98 7.56
CA ASP A 298 -23.82 3.41 8.00
C ASP A 298 -23.63 2.33 9.08
N GLY A 299 -22.53 2.40 9.83
CA GLY A 299 -22.07 1.39 10.78
C GLY A 299 -22.91 1.24 12.05
N GLY A 300 -23.85 2.17 12.29
CA GLY A 300 -24.75 2.18 13.45
C GLY A 300 -24.15 2.77 14.73
N TYR A 301 -22.99 3.43 14.66
CA TYR A 301 -22.41 4.18 15.77
C TYR A 301 -22.96 5.60 15.83
N THR A 302 -22.87 6.20 17.01
CA THR A 302 -23.28 7.60 17.27
C THR A 302 -22.06 8.50 17.46
N GLN A 303 -22.29 9.81 17.47
CA GLN A 303 -21.25 10.77 17.86
C GLN A 303 -20.73 10.51 19.29
N SER A 304 -21.60 10.05 20.21
CA SER A 304 -21.20 9.67 21.56
C SER A 304 -20.20 8.51 21.54
N ASP A 305 -20.43 7.50 20.70
CA ASP A 305 -19.51 6.37 20.56
C ASP A 305 -18.14 6.80 20.04
N VAL A 306 -18.10 7.77 19.11
CA VAL A 306 -16.84 8.36 18.62
C VAL A 306 -16.07 9.04 19.76
N THR A 307 -16.75 9.86 20.57
CA THR A 307 -16.14 10.49 21.75
C THR A 307 -15.62 9.45 22.73
N GLN A 308 -16.40 8.41 23.04
CA GLN A 308 -16.00 7.36 23.97
C GLN A 308 -14.84 6.50 23.44
N ALA A 309 -14.84 6.19 22.15
CA ALA A 309 -13.73 5.52 21.48
C ALA A 309 -12.46 6.38 21.49
N ALA A 310 -12.59 7.71 21.32
CA ALA A 310 -11.47 8.63 21.44
C ALA A 310 -10.85 8.57 22.85
N ARG A 311 -11.68 8.51 23.89
CA ARG A 311 -11.22 8.36 25.29
C ARG A 311 -10.43 7.07 25.47
N VAL A 312 -10.93 5.95 24.92
CA VAL A 312 -10.22 4.65 24.94
C VAL A 312 -8.85 4.73 24.26
N LEU A 313 -8.72 5.53 23.20
CA LEU A 313 -7.48 5.63 22.41
C LEU A 313 -6.49 6.68 22.92
N THR A 314 -6.82 7.39 24.01
CA THR A 314 -5.90 8.36 24.63
C THR A 314 -4.64 7.68 25.19
N GLY A 315 -3.52 8.41 25.18
CA GLY A 315 -2.24 7.88 25.66
C GLY A 315 -1.46 7.02 24.66
N TRP A 316 -2.07 6.63 23.54
CA TRP A 316 -1.39 6.00 22.41
C TRP A 316 -0.57 7.04 21.65
N THR A 317 0.75 6.93 21.70
CA THR A 317 1.69 7.93 21.18
C THR A 317 2.95 7.28 20.62
N LEU A 318 3.93 8.11 20.27
CA LEU A 318 5.17 7.69 19.65
C LEU A 318 6.21 7.35 20.72
N ALA A 319 6.90 6.22 20.54
CA ALA A 319 8.15 5.99 21.24
C ALA A 319 9.21 7.00 20.77
N PRO A 320 10.24 7.30 21.57
CA PRO A 320 11.29 8.20 21.13
C PRO A 320 12.05 7.64 19.92
N MET A 321 12.31 8.50 18.94
CA MET A 321 13.05 8.17 17.71
C MET A 321 14.18 9.19 17.53
N GLY A 322 15.39 8.82 17.96
CA GLY A 322 16.58 9.68 17.92
C GLY A 322 16.67 10.72 19.06
N GLU A 323 17.86 11.30 19.25
CA GLU A 323 18.18 12.18 20.39
C GLU A 323 17.37 13.49 20.43
N ASP A 324 16.97 14.01 19.26
CA ASP A 324 16.22 15.27 19.09
C ASP A 324 14.94 15.12 18.25
N GLY A 325 14.52 13.88 18.00
CA GLY A 325 13.34 13.56 17.18
C GLY A 325 12.03 13.54 17.97
N TYR A 326 11.00 12.91 17.40
CA TYR A 326 9.75 12.68 18.10
C TYR A 326 9.99 11.90 19.40
N GLY A 327 9.32 12.28 20.48
CA GLY A 327 9.43 11.59 21.77
C GLY A 327 10.74 11.84 22.55
N ALA A 328 11.65 12.72 22.12
CA ALA A 328 12.91 13.00 22.83
C ALA A 328 12.74 13.37 24.33
N ALA A 329 11.66 14.07 24.69
CA ALA A 329 11.34 14.35 26.09
C ALA A 329 11.06 13.08 26.91
N MET A 330 10.47 12.07 26.27
CA MET A 330 10.20 10.77 26.86
C MET A 330 11.46 9.91 26.93
N GLN A 331 12.41 10.05 25.99
CA GLN A 331 13.71 9.35 26.04
C GLN A 331 14.41 9.58 27.37
N LYS A 332 14.52 10.84 27.82
CA LYS A 332 15.13 11.18 29.11
C LYS A 332 14.43 10.50 30.31
N ILE A 333 13.12 10.30 30.22
CA ILE A 333 12.37 9.60 31.28
C ILE A 333 12.66 8.10 31.23
N ILE A 334 12.72 7.51 30.03
CA ILE A 334 13.10 6.10 29.83
C ILE A 334 14.50 5.86 30.38
N ASP A 335 15.47 6.71 30.06
CA ASP A 335 16.86 6.58 30.52
C ASP A 335 16.98 6.67 32.05
N ASN A 336 16.23 7.59 32.67
CA ASN A 336 16.29 7.82 34.12
C ASN A 336 15.56 6.75 34.94
N VAL A 337 14.42 6.23 34.45
CA VAL A 337 13.56 5.31 35.21
C VAL A 337 13.89 3.84 34.89
N GLY A 338 14.30 3.56 33.64
CA GLY A 338 14.48 2.23 33.09
C GLY A 338 13.17 1.63 32.56
N GLU A 339 13.27 0.88 31.45
CA GLU A 339 12.11 0.30 30.75
C GLU A 339 11.27 -0.64 31.64
N GLU A 340 11.90 -1.48 32.45
CA GLU A 340 11.20 -2.42 33.34
C GLU A 340 10.36 -1.72 34.41
N ASN A 341 10.88 -0.61 34.97
CA ASN A 341 10.12 0.18 35.92
C ASN A 341 8.99 0.96 35.25
N LEU A 342 9.16 1.39 34.00
CA LEU A 342 8.07 2.01 33.23
C LEU A 342 6.97 1.00 32.91
N LYS A 343 7.30 -0.25 32.56
CA LYS A 343 6.31 -1.32 32.37
C LYS A 343 5.48 -1.55 33.64
N LYS A 344 6.12 -1.61 34.82
CA LYS A 344 5.42 -1.72 36.12
C LYS A 344 4.48 -0.55 36.39
N ARG A 345 4.73 0.62 35.79
CA ARG A 345 3.88 1.81 35.90
C ARG A 345 2.81 1.89 34.80
N GLY A 346 2.64 0.84 34.01
CA GLY A 346 1.62 0.72 32.97
C GLY A 346 2.02 1.28 31.60
N PHE A 347 3.29 1.63 31.37
CA PHE A 347 3.74 1.99 30.03
C PHE A 347 3.90 0.74 29.18
N VAL A 348 3.50 0.82 27.92
CA VAL A 348 3.68 -0.28 26.94
C VAL A 348 4.43 0.26 25.74
N LYS A 349 5.61 -0.30 25.44
CA LYS A 349 6.41 0.06 24.29
C LYS A 349 6.45 -1.13 23.32
N ASP A 350 6.17 -0.87 22.05
CA ASP A 350 6.13 -1.88 20.98
C ASP A 350 6.76 -1.28 19.72
N GLY A 351 8.05 -1.53 19.51
CA GLY A 351 8.84 -0.84 18.49
C GLY A 351 8.78 0.69 18.67
N ASP A 352 8.25 1.36 17.66
CA ASP A 352 8.09 2.82 17.59
C ASP A 352 6.78 3.33 18.24
N PHE A 353 5.95 2.43 18.77
CA PHE A 353 4.74 2.75 19.51
C PHE A 353 5.00 2.86 21.02
N LEU A 354 4.31 3.79 21.68
CA LEU A 354 4.31 3.93 23.13
C LEU A 354 2.90 4.23 23.66
N PHE A 355 2.44 3.45 24.63
CA PHE A 355 1.32 3.82 25.48
C PHE A 355 1.82 4.52 26.75
N VAL A 356 1.23 5.68 27.04
CA VAL A 356 1.56 6.52 28.18
C VAL A 356 0.35 6.61 29.13
N PRO A 357 0.37 5.94 30.28
CA PRO A 357 -0.80 5.78 31.15
C PRO A 357 -1.30 7.10 31.77
N ASN A 358 -0.41 8.06 32.07
CA ASN A 358 -0.82 9.37 32.60
C ASN A 358 -1.45 10.31 31.56
N ARG A 359 -1.46 9.90 30.29
CA ARG A 359 -2.19 10.57 29.20
C ARG A 359 -3.50 9.86 28.88
N HIS A 360 -3.76 8.70 29.47
CA HIS A 360 -4.96 7.93 29.22
C HIS A 360 -6.11 8.40 30.14
N ASP A 361 -7.32 8.46 29.58
CA ASP A 361 -8.55 8.65 30.34
C ASP A 361 -8.85 7.35 31.11
N ASN A 362 -8.82 7.36 32.44
CA ASN A 362 -9.04 6.14 33.24
C ASN A 362 -10.47 6.01 33.76
N GLU A 363 -11.39 6.88 33.38
CA GLU A 363 -12.79 6.73 33.79
C GLU A 363 -13.47 5.61 33.00
N GLU A 364 -14.67 5.22 33.43
CA GLU A 364 -15.51 4.27 32.71
C GLU A 364 -15.93 4.83 31.34
N LYS A 365 -16.02 3.93 30.35
CA LYS A 365 -16.36 4.27 28.96
C LYS A 365 -17.32 3.23 28.42
N THR A 366 -18.21 3.67 27.53
CA THR A 366 -19.11 2.75 26.81
C THR A 366 -19.05 3.07 25.33
N VAL A 367 -18.70 2.10 24.50
CA VAL A 367 -18.64 2.25 23.04
C VAL A 367 -19.54 1.19 22.42
N MET A 368 -20.58 1.60 21.70
CA MET A 368 -21.53 0.72 21.01
C MET A 368 -22.11 -0.38 21.92
N GLY A 369 -22.43 -0.02 23.16
CA GLY A 369 -22.95 -0.94 24.17
C GLY A 369 -21.90 -1.81 24.88
N LYS A 370 -20.63 -1.80 24.46
CA LYS A 370 -19.53 -2.43 25.20
C LYS A 370 -19.03 -1.52 26.31
N HIS A 371 -19.10 -2.01 27.54
CA HIS A 371 -18.57 -1.33 28.72
C HIS A 371 -17.07 -1.59 28.91
N PHE A 372 -16.31 -0.53 29.16
CA PHE A 372 -14.90 -0.55 29.54
C PHE A 372 -14.81 0.00 30.97
N ALA A 373 -14.39 -0.85 31.90
CA ALA A 373 -14.23 -0.47 33.30
C ALA A 373 -13.10 0.57 33.48
N ALA A 374 -13.18 1.35 34.55
CA ALA A 374 -12.14 2.30 34.90
C ALA A 374 -10.77 1.62 35.09
N GLY A 375 -9.71 2.28 34.63
CA GLY A 375 -8.32 1.83 34.81
C GLY A 375 -7.88 0.66 33.93
N GLY A 376 -8.57 0.36 32.82
CA GLY A 376 -8.16 -0.70 31.89
C GLY A 376 -6.91 -0.36 31.07
N GLY A 377 -6.63 0.93 30.86
CA GLY A 377 -5.37 1.41 30.28
C GLY A 377 -5.16 0.92 28.85
N TYR A 378 -3.96 0.39 28.57
CA TYR A 378 -3.57 -0.06 27.23
C TYR A 378 -4.52 -1.09 26.62
N GLU A 379 -5.01 -2.02 27.45
CA GLU A 379 -5.85 -3.13 27.02
C GLU A 379 -7.21 -2.68 26.48
N GLU A 380 -7.71 -1.51 26.90
CA GLU A 380 -8.95 -0.95 26.38
C GLU A 380 -8.86 -0.69 24.88
N GLY A 381 -7.72 -0.15 24.41
CA GLY A 381 -7.50 0.13 22.99
C GLY A 381 -7.44 -1.14 22.14
N LEU A 382 -6.80 -2.19 22.65
CA LEU A 382 -6.80 -3.51 21.99
C LEU A 382 -8.21 -4.09 21.92
N ALA A 383 -8.95 -4.03 23.02
CA ALA A 383 -10.30 -4.54 23.13
C ALA A 383 -11.30 -3.76 22.25
N LEU A 384 -11.09 -2.45 22.05
CA LEU A 384 -11.86 -1.62 21.13
C LEU A 384 -11.58 -2.01 19.68
N LEU A 385 -10.31 -2.01 19.26
CA LEU A 385 -9.94 -2.33 17.88
C LEU A 385 -10.36 -3.75 17.49
N ASN A 386 -10.21 -4.73 18.38
CA ASN A 386 -10.67 -6.09 18.13
C ASN A 386 -12.21 -6.16 17.99
N MET A 387 -12.95 -5.45 18.85
CA MET A 387 -14.41 -5.37 18.74
C MET A 387 -14.84 -4.77 17.39
N LEU A 388 -14.19 -3.68 16.97
CA LEU A 388 -14.48 -3.04 15.69
C LEU A 388 -14.15 -3.96 14.51
N ALA A 389 -12.99 -4.64 14.53
CA ALA A 389 -12.58 -5.57 13.47
C ALA A 389 -13.55 -6.74 13.28
N GLN A 390 -14.12 -7.25 14.37
CA GLN A 390 -15.03 -8.40 14.37
C GLN A 390 -16.50 -8.02 14.13
N HIS A 391 -16.81 -6.73 14.07
CA HIS A 391 -18.19 -6.26 13.94
C HIS A 391 -18.82 -6.69 12.59
N PRO A 392 -20.10 -7.11 12.56
CA PRO A 392 -20.77 -7.49 11.30
C PRO A 392 -20.78 -6.40 10.22
N SER A 393 -20.88 -5.12 10.62
CA SER A 393 -20.77 -3.99 9.69
C SER A 393 -19.40 -3.92 9.04
N THR A 394 -18.33 -4.26 9.77
CA THR A 394 -16.97 -4.31 9.23
C THR A 394 -16.78 -5.43 8.23
N ALA A 395 -17.31 -6.62 8.52
CA ALA A 395 -17.32 -7.71 7.55
C ALA A 395 -17.98 -7.31 6.23
N LYS A 396 -19.15 -6.65 6.29
CA LYS A 396 -19.86 -6.14 5.10
C LYS A 396 -19.11 -5.01 4.39
N PHE A 397 -18.57 -4.06 5.15
CA PHE A 397 -17.86 -2.90 4.62
C PHE A 397 -16.58 -3.30 3.88
N ILE A 398 -15.73 -4.11 4.52
CA ILE A 398 -14.49 -4.60 3.91
C ILE A 398 -14.78 -5.52 2.73
N ALA A 399 -15.74 -6.44 2.84
CA ALA A 399 -16.16 -7.29 1.72
C ALA A 399 -16.63 -6.46 0.52
N LYS A 400 -17.42 -5.40 0.75
CA LYS A 400 -17.87 -4.48 -0.30
C LYS A 400 -16.69 -3.75 -0.93
N LYS A 401 -15.74 -3.21 -0.16
CA LYS A 401 -14.55 -2.53 -0.71
C LYS A 401 -13.70 -3.47 -1.58
N ILE A 402 -13.44 -4.70 -1.12
CA ILE A 402 -12.70 -5.70 -1.90
C ILE A 402 -13.46 -6.06 -3.18
N ALA A 403 -14.77 -6.32 -3.10
CA ALA A 403 -15.59 -6.63 -4.27
C ALA A 403 -15.63 -5.45 -5.27
N THR A 404 -15.72 -4.21 -4.77
CA THR A 404 -15.64 -3.01 -5.60
C THR A 404 -14.29 -2.89 -6.31
N ARG A 405 -13.20 -3.20 -5.61
CA ARG A 405 -11.83 -3.13 -6.17
C ARG A 405 -11.60 -4.19 -7.25
N PHE A 406 -11.99 -5.43 -7.00
CA PHE A 406 -11.58 -6.58 -7.82
C PHE A 406 -12.63 -7.12 -8.77
N VAL A 407 -13.90 -6.72 -8.65
CA VAL A 407 -15.00 -7.31 -9.44
C VAL A 407 -15.70 -6.30 -10.32
N ASN A 408 -16.35 -5.30 -9.71
CA ASN A 408 -17.22 -4.35 -10.40
C ASN A 408 -17.41 -3.08 -9.55
N ASP A 409 -17.56 -1.89 -10.14
CA ASP A 409 -17.80 -0.65 -9.38
C ASP A 409 -19.06 -0.71 -8.47
N SER A 410 -20.05 -1.51 -8.86
CA SER A 410 -21.29 -1.79 -8.12
C SER A 410 -21.48 -3.31 -7.96
N PRO A 411 -20.73 -3.97 -7.05
CA PRO A 411 -20.75 -5.43 -6.94
C PRO A 411 -22.13 -5.94 -6.48
N PRO A 412 -22.60 -7.11 -6.97
CA PRO A 412 -23.85 -7.70 -6.52
C PRO A 412 -23.86 -7.95 -5.00
N GLN A 413 -24.98 -7.62 -4.35
CA GLN A 413 -25.11 -7.81 -2.90
C GLN A 413 -24.91 -9.27 -2.47
N SER A 414 -25.35 -10.22 -3.30
CA SER A 414 -25.15 -11.66 -3.06
C SER A 414 -23.67 -12.05 -2.95
N LEU A 415 -22.78 -11.40 -3.70
CA LEU A 415 -21.34 -11.62 -3.61
C LEU A 415 -20.78 -11.03 -2.32
N VAL A 416 -21.17 -9.79 -2.00
CA VAL A 416 -20.75 -9.10 -0.78
C VAL A 416 -21.16 -9.91 0.45
N ASP A 417 -22.38 -10.44 0.49
CA ASP A 417 -22.89 -11.23 1.61
C ASP A 417 -22.11 -12.56 1.80
N LYS A 418 -21.77 -13.26 0.70
CA LYS A 418 -20.94 -14.47 0.75
C LYS A 418 -19.54 -14.18 1.29
N MET A 419 -18.93 -13.09 0.83
CA MET A 419 -17.61 -12.64 1.28
C MET A 419 -17.64 -12.19 2.75
N ALA A 420 -18.65 -11.42 3.16
CA ALA A 420 -18.82 -10.98 4.55
C ALA A 420 -19.04 -12.16 5.49
N LYS A 421 -19.84 -13.16 5.09
CA LYS A 421 -20.00 -14.40 5.86
C LYS A 421 -18.68 -15.14 6.04
N THR A 422 -17.84 -15.19 5.00
CA THR A 422 -16.51 -15.80 5.08
C THR A 422 -15.59 -14.99 5.99
N PHE A 423 -15.59 -13.67 5.86
CA PHE A 423 -14.85 -12.76 6.73
C PHE A 423 -15.18 -13.02 8.19
N THR A 424 -16.46 -13.05 8.57
CA THR A 424 -16.88 -13.35 9.95
C THR A 424 -16.49 -14.76 10.39
N LYS A 425 -16.70 -15.77 9.53
CA LYS A 425 -16.38 -17.18 9.85
C LYS A 425 -14.88 -17.40 10.08
N THR A 426 -14.03 -16.64 9.39
CA THR A 426 -12.58 -16.85 9.36
C THR A 426 -11.81 -15.78 10.15
N ASP A 427 -12.51 -15.03 11.02
CA ASP A 427 -11.92 -13.98 11.84
C ASP A 427 -11.12 -12.96 11.00
N GLY A 428 -11.72 -12.52 9.90
CA GLY A 428 -11.16 -11.51 9.01
C GLY A 428 -10.01 -11.98 8.13
N ASN A 429 -9.85 -13.28 7.88
CA ASN A 429 -8.80 -13.81 7.00
C ASN A 429 -9.04 -13.40 5.53
N ILE A 430 -8.24 -12.46 5.02
CA ILE A 430 -8.39 -11.89 3.69
C ILE A 430 -8.11 -12.92 2.58
N ARG A 431 -7.21 -13.88 2.81
CA ARG A 431 -6.95 -14.97 1.85
C ARG A 431 -8.23 -15.75 1.56
N GLU A 432 -8.97 -16.12 2.60
CA GLU A 432 -10.21 -16.90 2.46
C GLU A 432 -11.32 -16.08 1.78
N VAL A 433 -11.43 -14.80 2.12
CA VAL A 433 -12.39 -13.87 1.49
C VAL A 433 -12.13 -13.74 -0.02
N LEU A 434 -10.87 -13.63 -0.43
CA LEU A 434 -10.48 -13.59 -1.85
C LEU A 434 -10.77 -14.92 -2.56
N MET A 435 -10.54 -16.07 -1.90
CA MET A 435 -10.91 -17.38 -2.44
C MET A 435 -12.43 -17.53 -2.63
N THR A 436 -13.24 -17.05 -1.69
CA THR A 436 -14.70 -17.03 -1.84
C THR A 436 -15.12 -16.17 -3.03
N MET A 437 -14.48 -15.02 -3.22
CA MET A 437 -14.77 -14.13 -4.34
C MET A 437 -14.55 -14.83 -5.69
N VAL A 438 -13.38 -15.41 -5.94
CA VAL A 438 -13.08 -16.08 -7.23
C VAL A 438 -13.84 -17.40 -7.41
N SER A 439 -14.28 -18.03 -6.32
CA SER A 439 -15.12 -19.24 -6.38
C SER A 439 -16.61 -18.94 -6.61
N SER A 440 -17.00 -17.66 -6.59
CA SER A 440 -18.39 -17.24 -6.76
C SER A 440 -18.75 -17.00 -8.24
N PRO A 441 -19.92 -17.44 -8.72
CA PRO A 441 -20.36 -17.19 -10.10
C PRO A 441 -20.39 -15.70 -10.49
N GLU A 442 -20.69 -14.82 -9.53
CA GLU A 442 -20.76 -13.37 -9.74
C GLU A 442 -19.44 -12.77 -10.26
N PHE A 443 -18.28 -13.32 -9.84
CA PHE A 443 -16.96 -12.89 -10.30
C PHE A 443 -16.74 -13.15 -11.80
N TRP A 444 -17.36 -14.21 -12.33
CA TRP A 444 -17.21 -14.65 -13.72
C TRP A 444 -18.34 -14.15 -14.63
N SER A 445 -19.32 -13.44 -14.07
CA SER A 445 -20.48 -12.98 -14.83
C SER A 445 -20.07 -11.99 -15.93
N PRO A 446 -20.77 -11.93 -17.08
CA PRO A 446 -20.48 -10.98 -18.14
C PRO A 446 -20.46 -9.51 -17.68
N ALA A 447 -21.27 -9.15 -16.68
CA ALA A 447 -21.31 -7.81 -16.09
C ALA A 447 -20.03 -7.45 -15.29
N SER A 448 -19.30 -8.45 -14.80
CA SER A 448 -18.04 -8.29 -14.08
C SER A 448 -16.82 -8.29 -15.02
N LEU A 449 -17.00 -8.72 -16.27
CA LEU A 449 -15.93 -8.75 -17.26
C LEU A 449 -15.70 -7.34 -17.80
N ARG A 450 -14.47 -6.82 -17.65
CA ARG A 450 -14.00 -5.59 -18.32
C ARG A 450 -14.81 -4.33 -18.01
N GLU A 451 -15.49 -4.29 -16.87
CA GLU A 451 -16.31 -3.17 -16.45
C GLU A 451 -15.48 -2.01 -15.85
N LYS A 452 -14.39 -2.32 -15.15
CA LYS A 452 -13.60 -1.30 -14.45
C LYS A 452 -12.71 -0.52 -15.39
N THR A 453 -12.42 0.72 -15.00
CA THR A 453 -11.43 1.57 -15.68
C THR A 453 -10.17 1.68 -14.84
N LYS A 454 -9.02 1.53 -15.49
CA LYS A 454 -7.70 1.67 -14.87
C LYS A 454 -7.49 3.10 -14.35
N SER A 455 -6.97 3.20 -13.14
CA SER A 455 -6.36 4.44 -12.63
C SER A 455 -5.14 4.82 -13.49
N PRO A 456 -4.66 6.07 -13.45
CA PRO A 456 -3.43 6.46 -14.15
C PRO A 456 -2.21 5.59 -13.82
N PHE A 457 -2.05 5.17 -12.57
CA PHE A 457 -0.99 4.25 -12.15
C PHE A 457 -1.17 2.89 -12.80
N GLU A 458 -2.36 2.30 -12.71
CA GLU A 458 -2.66 1.01 -13.34
C GLU A 458 -2.47 1.05 -14.85
N LEU A 459 -2.85 2.14 -15.51
CA LEU A 459 -2.65 2.33 -16.95
C LEU A 459 -1.16 2.33 -17.30
N ALA A 460 -0.35 3.11 -16.58
CA ALA A 460 1.07 3.22 -16.84
C ALA A 460 1.79 1.88 -16.62
N ILE A 461 1.50 1.20 -15.49
CA ILE A 461 2.12 -0.09 -15.18
C ILE A 461 1.63 -1.18 -16.14
N SER A 462 0.34 -1.21 -16.50
CA SER A 462 -0.20 -2.14 -17.49
C SER A 462 0.49 -1.98 -18.84
N ALA A 463 0.79 -0.75 -19.26
CA ALA A 463 1.39 -0.47 -20.56
C ALA A 463 2.86 -0.91 -20.60
N VAL A 464 3.66 -0.59 -19.58
CA VAL A 464 5.07 -1.00 -19.53
C VAL A 464 5.20 -2.53 -19.38
N ARG A 465 4.26 -3.19 -18.69
CA ARG A 465 4.24 -4.65 -18.58
C ARG A 465 3.84 -5.32 -19.89
N GLY A 466 2.75 -4.87 -20.52
CA GLY A 466 2.26 -5.44 -21.78
C GLY A 466 3.20 -5.22 -22.97
N LEU A 467 4.13 -4.26 -22.85
CA LEU A 467 5.18 -3.99 -23.84
C LEU A 467 6.57 -4.53 -23.46
N ASP A 468 6.65 -5.26 -22.34
CA ASP A 468 7.91 -5.74 -21.76
C ASP A 468 9.03 -4.69 -21.72
N ALA A 469 8.70 -3.51 -21.16
CA ALA A 469 9.61 -2.38 -21.14
C ALA A 469 10.76 -2.56 -20.12
N ASP A 470 11.95 -2.10 -20.48
CA ASP A 470 13.09 -1.91 -19.58
C ASP A 470 13.06 -0.51 -18.94
N ILE A 471 13.04 -0.44 -17.61
CA ILE A 471 12.83 0.78 -16.82
C ILE A 471 14.07 1.08 -15.97
N ASN A 472 14.85 2.06 -16.41
CA ASN A 472 16.05 2.55 -15.73
C ASN A 472 15.83 3.89 -15.00
N GLN A 473 14.79 4.66 -15.36
CA GLN A 473 14.42 5.90 -14.65
C GLN A 473 12.92 5.89 -14.24
N PRO A 474 12.55 5.12 -13.20
CA PRO A 474 11.14 4.93 -12.82
C PRO A 474 10.40 6.24 -12.52
N TYR A 475 11.10 7.24 -11.96
CA TYR A 475 10.52 8.55 -11.64
C TYR A 475 9.91 9.28 -12.85
N GLN A 476 10.36 8.99 -14.07
CA GLN A 476 9.74 9.59 -15.27
C GLN A 476 8.33 9.05 -15.51
N LEU A 477 8.08 7.78 -15.18
CA LEU A 477 6.72 7.23 -15.19
C LEU A 477 5.86 7.91 -14.12
N PHE A 478 6.41 8.19 -12.92
CA PHE A 478 5.70 8.96 -11.89
C PHE A 478 5.22 10.33 -12.40
N ASN A 479 6.07 11.06 -13.12
CA ASN A 479 5.72 12.36 -13.71
C ASN A 479 4.52 12.25 -14.68
N TRP A 480 4.50 11.20 -15.51
CA TRP A 480 3.38 10.92 -16.42
C TRP A 480 2.11 10.51 -15.67
N ILE A 481 2.22 9.67 -14.65
CA ILE A 481 1.10 9.24 -13.80
C ILE A 481 0.48 10.47 -13.11
N ASN A 482 1.31 11.38 -12.60
CA ASN A 482 0.87 12.65 -12.02
C ASN A 482 0.16 13.53 -13.06
N ARG A 483 0.73 13.68 -14.26
CA ARG A 483 0.10 14.43 -15.37
C ARG A 483 -1.26 13.86 -15.80
N MET A 484 -1.43 12.55 -15.67
CA MET A 484 -2.71 11.87 -15.93
C MET A 484 -3.71 11.99 -14.77
N GLY A 485 -3.34 12.62 -13.65
CA GLY A 485 -4.23 12.98 -12.55
C GLY A 485 -4.11 12.15 -11.28
N GLN A 486 -3.08 11.29 -11.15
CA GLN A 486 -2.87 10.52 -9.92
C GLN A 486 -1.50 10.80 -9.31
N LYS A 487 -1.47 11.63 -8.27
CA LYS A 487 -0.25 11.87 -7.50
C LYS A 487 -0.16 10.85 -6.36
N MET A 488 0.49 9.71 -6.62
CA MET A 488 0.59 8.58 -5.66
C MET A 488 1.14 9.04 -4.30
N TYR A 489 0.50 8.62 -3.20
CA TYR A 489 0.83 9.01 -1.81
C TYR A 489 0.54 10.47 -1.41
N TYR A 490 -0.08 11.28 -2.27
CA TYR A 490 -0.40 12.69 -1.97
C TYR A 490 -1.91 12.96 -1.78
N TYR A 491 -2.73 11.91 -1.67
CA TYR A 491 -4.17 12.11 -1.46
C TYR A 491 -4.45 12.59 -0.04
N GLN A 492 -4.92 13.82 0.10
CA GLN A 492 -5.01 14.52 1.39
C GLN A 492 -6.11 14.00 2.31
N ALA A 493 -7.21 13.47 1.78
CA ALA A 493 -8.30 13.00 2.62
C ALA A 493 -7.99 11.58 3.15
N PRO A 494 -8.31 11.25 4.40
CA PRO A 494 -8.10 9.91 4.97
C PRO A 494 -8.91 8.81 4.26
N THR A 495 -9.88 9.19 3.42
CA THR A 495 -10.67 8.31 2.57
C THR A 495 -9.86 7.59 1.48
N GLY A 496 -8.69 8.12 1.10
CA GLY A 496 -7.92 7.63 -0.03
C GLY A 496 -8.57 7.93 -1.39
N PHE A 497 -7.88 7.57 -2.46
CA PHE A 497 -8.40 7.70 -3.82
C PHE A 497 -9.66 6.83 -4.02
N PRO A 498 -10.69 7.33 -4.75
CA PRO A 498 -11.85 6.51 -5.07
C PRO A 498 -11.53 5.31 -5.99
N ASP A 499 -12.09 4.15 -5.66
CA ASP A 499 -11.93 2.90 -6.42
C ASP A 499 -12.85 2.78 -7.66
N ARG A 500 -13.69 3.80 -7.92
CA ARG A 500 -14.65 3.82 -9.03
C ARG A 500 -14.02 4.37 -10.31
N GLY A 501 -14.30 3.72 -11.43
CA GLY A 501 -13.76 4.06 -12.75
C GLY A 501 -14.10 5.50 -13.18
N GLN A 502 -15.31 5.97 -12.87
CA GLN A 502 -15.78 7.31 -13.25
C GLN A 502 -14.89 8.44 -12.71
N TYR A 503 -14.27 8.26 -11.54
CA TYR A 503 -13.35 9.25 -10.97
C TYR A 503 -12.14 9.50 -11.89
N TRP A 504 -11.72 8.48 -12.63
CA TRP A 504 -10.54 8.50 -13.48
C TRP A 504 -10.81 8.93 -14.93
N ILE A 505 -12.08 9.15 -15.29
CA ILE A 505 -12.51 9.51 -16.64
C ILE A 505 -12.97 10.97 -16.64
N ASN A 506 -12.13 11.85 -17.17
CA ASN A 506 -12.51 13.19 -17.57
C ASN A 506 -11.79 13.57 -18.87
N THR A 507 -12.27 14.59 -19.58
CA THR A 507 -11.79 14.97 -20.91
C THR A 507 -10.29 15.29 -20.95
N GLY A 508 -9.76 15.99 -19.92
CA GLY A 508 -8.33 16.28 -19.81
C GLY A 508 -7.49 15.02 -19.53
N ALA A 509 -7.97 14.12 -18.67
CA ALA A 509 -7.30 12.86 -18.36
C ALA A 509 -7.21 11.94 -19.59
N LEU A 510 -8.26 11.83 -20.40
CA LEU A 510 -8.26 11.00 -21.61
C LEU A 510 -7.19 11.47 -22.61
N LEU A 511 -7.01 12.77 -22.79
CA LEU A 511 -5.97 13.32 -23.65
C LEU A 511 -4.57 13.03 -23.11
N ASN A 512 -4.33 13.23 -21.81
CA ASN A 512 -3.04 12.92 -21.20
C ASN A 512 -2.70 11.42 -21.24
N ARG A 513 -3.71 10.53 -21.19
CA ARG A 513 -3.55 9.08 -21.37
C ARG A 513 -3.15 8.71 -22.80
N MET A 514 -3.75 9.35 -23.80
CA MET A 514 -3.33 9.19 -25.20
C MET A 514 -1.90 9.68 -25.42
N ASN A 515 -1.56 10.86 -24.87
CA ASN A 515 -0.21 11.41 -24.90
C ASN A 515 0.82 10.47 -24.28
N PHE A 516 0.48 9.86 -23.14
CA PHE A 516 1.33 8.87 -22.48
C PHE A 516 1.57 7.66 -23.38
N GLY A 517 0.52 7.07 -23.98
CA GLY A 517 0.65 5.93 -24.89
C GLY A 517 1.57 6.23 -26.08
N LEU A 518 1.38 7.38 -26.74
CA LEU A 518 2.23 7.83 -27.84
C LEU A 518 3.68 8.08 -27.40
N ALA A 519 3.89 8.71 -26.24
CA ALA A 519 5.23 8.99 -25.72
C ALA A 519 5.97 7.70 -25.33
N LEU A 520 5.27 6.74 -24.72
CA LEU A 520 5.82 5.45 -24.32
C LEU A 520 6.23 4.63 -25.56
N ALA A 521 5.31 4.44 -26.50
CA ALA A 521 5.56 3.64 -27.70
C ALA A 521 6.64 4.25 -28.61
N ALA A 522 6.75 5.58 -28.65
CA ALA A 522 7.81 6.30 -29.37
C ALA A 522 9.12 6.41 -28.57
N GLN A 523 9.23 5.76 -27.40
CA GLN A 523 10.41 5.79 -26.51
C GLN A 523 10.87 7.22 -26.14
N ARG A 524 9.90 8.13 -25.96
CA ARG A 524 10.14 9.53 -25.55
C ARG A 524 10.13 9.73 -24.03
N ILE A 525 9.88 8.68 -23.27
CA ILE A 525 9.96 8.71 -21.80
C ILE A 525 11.39 8.35 -21.41
N PRO A 526 12.17 9.27 -20.82
CA PRO A 526 13.57 8.98 -20.51
C PRO A 526 13.71 7.77 -19.59
N GLY A 527 14.67 6.90 -19.91
CA GLY A 527 14.94 5.69 -19.14
C GLY A 527 13.87 4.60 -19.23
N VAL A 528 12.95 4.67 -20.19
CA VAL A 528 12.02 3.57 -20.52
C VAL A 528 12.27 3.14 -21.96
N LYS A 529 12.67 1.89 -22.16
CA LYS A 529 12.99 1.32 -23.47
C LYS A 529 12.06 0.15 -23.79
N ILE A 530 11.66 0.01 -25.04
CA ILE A 530 10.75 -1.03 -25.51
C ILE A 530 11.28 -1.60 -26.82
N ASN A 531 11.19 -2.91 -27.00
CA ASN A 531 11.46 -3.56 -28.27
C ASN A 531 10.16 -4.08 -28.90
N LEU A 532 9.47 -3.23 -29.66
CA LEU A 532 8.20 -3.61 -30.29
C LEU A 532 8.38 -4.79 -31.25
N SER A 533 9.48 -4.83 -32.00
CA SER A 533 9.75 -5.94 -32.93
C SER A 533 9.86 -7.29 -32.21
N ALA A 534 10.49 -7.33 -31.03
CA ALA A 534 10.64 -8.56 -30.25
C ALA A 534 9.29 -9.14 -29.82
N LEU A 535 8.31 -8.28 -29.48
CA LEU A 535 6.94 -8.70 -29.11
C LEU A 535 6.20 -9.41 -30.26
N ASN A 536 6.66 -9.25 -31.50
CA ASN A 536 6.11 -9.94 -32.66
C ASN A 536 7.14 -10.90 -33.28
N ASN A 537 8.04 -11.48 -32.48
CA ASN A 537 9.08 -12.41 -32.94
C ASN A 537 9.92 -11.84 -34.11
N HIS A 538 10.18 -10.53 -34.09
CA HIS A 538 10.86 -9.77 -35.13
C HIS A 538 10.19 -9.82 -36.51
N HIS A 539 8.92 -10.22 -36.58
CA HIS A 539 8.12 -10.17 -37.80
C HIS A 539 7.57 -8.75 -38.00
N GLU A 540 7.89 -8.12 -39.13
CA GLU A 540 7.35 -6.79 -39.47
C GLU A 540 5.91 -6.91 -40.00
N PRO A 541 4.94 -6.17 -39.44
CA PRO A 541 3.58 -6.14 -39.99
C PRO A 541 3.54 -5.50 -41.38
N GLU A 542 2.75 -6.08 -42.27
CA GLU A 542 2.60 -5.64 -43.67
C GLU A 542 1.95 -4.25 -43.83
N SER A 543 1.24 -3.77 -42.80
CA SER A 543 0.56 -2.47 -42.80
C SER A 543 0.28 -1.98 -41.38
N ALA A 544 -0.14 -0.72 -41.23
CA ALA A 544 -0.62 -0.17 -39.97
C ALA A 544 -1.86 -0.90 -39.43
N GLU A 545 -2.71 -1.43 -40.32
CA GLU A 545 -3.88 -2.23 -39.95
C GLU A 545 -3.49 -3.62 -39.45
N ALA A 546 -2.53 -4.26 -40.13
CA ALA A 546 -1.97 -5.53 -39.68
C ALA A 546 -1.29 -5.36 -38.31
N ALA A 547 -0.52 -4.28 -38.13
CA ALA A 547 0.08 -3.93 -36.84
C ALA A 547 -0.99 -3.73 -35.76
N LEU A 548 -2.07 -3.00 -36.07
CA LEU A 548 -3.17 -2.75 -35.13
C LEU A 548 -3.77 -4.07 -34.64
N LEU A 549 -4.04 -5.01 -35.55
CA LEU A 549 -4.58 -6.32 -35.20
C LEU A 549 -3.62 -7.14 -34.35
N THR A 550 -2.35 -7.23 -34.75
CA THR A 550 -1.33 -8.04 -34.08
C THR A 550 -1.03 -7.52 -32.67
N TYR A 551 -0.68 -6.24 -32.53
CA TYR A 551 -0.33 -5.67 -31.23
C TYR A 551 -1.54 -5.54 -30.30
N SER A 552 -2.75 -5.36 -30.83
CA SER A 552 -3.94 -5.39 -29.96
C SER A 552 -4.15 -6.77 -29.34
N LYS A 553 -3.86 -7.87 -30.05
CA LYS A 553 -3.96 -9.23 -29.51
C LYS A 553 -2.86 -9.52 -28.48
N ILE A 554 -1.63 -9.05 -28.71
CA ILE A 554 -0.51 -9.21 -27.77
C ILE A 554 -0.79 -8.48 -26.46
N ILE A 555 -1.18 -7.20 -26.54
CA ILE A 555 -1.33 -6.32 -25.37
C ILE A 555 -2.68 -6.58 -24.65
N MET A 556 -3.69 -7.07 -25.36
CA MET A 556 -5.02 -7.36 -24.83
C MET A 556 -5.50 -8.75 -25.23
N PRO A 557 -4.89 -9.82 -24.68
CA PRO A 557 -5.19 -11.19 -25.06
C PRO A 557 -6.64 -11.56 -24.72
N GLU A 558 -7.22 -12.45 -25.54
CA GLU A 558 -8.57 -13.00 -25.39
C GLU A 558 -9.71 -11.94 -25.42
N ARG A 559 -9.43 -10.74 -25.91
CA ARG A 559 -10.44 -9.67 -26.08
C ARG A 559 -11.11 -9.73 -27.45
N ASN A 560 -12.40 -9.38 -27.48
CA ASN A 560 -13.09 -9.10 -28.74
C ASN A 560 -12.74 -7.66 -29.13
N LEU A 561 -11.90 -7.54 -30.17
CA LEU A 561 -11.29 -6.27 -30.57
C LEU A 561 -11.91 -5.70 -31.85
N THR A 562 -12.94 -6.33 -32.41
CA THR A 562 -13.53 -5.93 -33.70
C THR A 562 -13.98 -4.48 -33.70
N GLU A 563 -14.74 -4.07 -32.68
CA GLU A 563 -15.21 -2.68 -32.55
C GLU A 563 -14.08 -1.70 -32.27
N THR A 564 -13.09 -2.09 -31.46
CA THR A 564 -11.91 -1.28 -31.17
C THR A 564 -11.10 -1.02 -32.43
N VAL A 565 -10.81 -2.07 -33.21
CA VAL A 565 -10.07 -1.96 -34.47
C VAL A 565 -10.82 -1.08 -35.47
N LYS A 566 -12.14 -1.28 -35.59
CA LYS A 566 -13.00 -0.44 -36.45
C LYS A 566 -12.95 1.04 -36.07
N ARG A 567 -12.93 1.36 -34.78
CA ARG A 567 -12.85 2.75 -34.27
C ARG A 567 -11.46 3.37 -34.43
N LEU A 568 -10.40 2.57 -34.27
CA LEU A 568 -9.02 3.09 -34.31
C LEU A 568 -8.47 3.19 -35.74
N LYS A 569 -8.92 2.35 -36.68
CA LYS A 569 -8.46 2.32 -38.07
C LYS A 569 -8.46 3.71 -38.75
N PRO A 570 -9.51 4.55 -38.65
CA PRO A 570 -9.48 5.90 -39.22
C PRO A 570 -8.41 6.82 -38.61
N MET A 571 -8.08 6.64 -37.32
CA MET A 571 -7.09 7.49 -36.63
C MET A 571 -5.66 7.22 -37.11
N LEU A 572 -5.38 6.01 -37.59
CA LEU A 572 -4.05 5.63 -38.10
C LEU A 572 -3.71 6.32 -39.42
N ASN A 573 -4.73 6.71 -40.19
CA ASN A 573 -4.58 7.37 -41.48
C ASN A 573 -4.53 8.90 -41.36
N ASP A 574 -4.54 9.46 -40.14
CA ASP A 574 -4.41 10.91 -39.91
C ASP A 574 -2.94 11.29 -39.69
N PRO A 575 -2.23 11.83 -40.71
CA PRO A 575 -0.82 12.22 -40.59
C PRO A 575 -0.59 13.38 -39.61
N SER A 576 -1.65 14.08 -39.21
CA SER A 576 -1.60 15.18 -38.25
C SER A 576 -1.97 14.77 -36.83
N LEU A 577 -2.23 13.48 -36.57
CA LEU A 577 -2.69 13.00 -35.26
C LEU A 577 -1.78 13.44 -34.11
N SER A 578 -0.46 13.27 -34.26
CA SER A 578 0.52 13.67 -33.24
C SER A 578 0.53 15.18 -32.99
N THR A 579 0.42 15.99 -34.06
CA THR A 579 0.33 17.46 -33.98
C THR A 579 -1.00 17.93 -33.39
N LYS A 580 -2.11 17.30 -33.76
CA LYS A 580 -3.45 17.59 -33.22
C LYS A 580 -3.53 17.28 -31.73
N VAL A 581 -2.95 16.15 -31.33
CA VAL A 581 -2.87 15.71 -29.94
C VAL A 581 -1.97 16.65 -29.10
N ALA A 582 -0.83 17.09 -29.66
CA ALA A 582 0.03 18.09 -29.03
C ALA A 582 -0.65 19.46 -28.88
N ASN A 583 -1.30 19.96 -29.94
CA ASN A 583 -2.02 21.24 -29.93
C ASN A 583 -3.23 21.24 -28.97
N ALA A 584 -3.89 20.10 -28.81
CA ALA A 584 -4.97 19.95 -27.83
C ALA A 584 -4.44 20.01 -26.38
N ALA A 585 -3.22 19.51 -26.15
CA ALA A 585 -2.60 19.49 -24.82
C ALA A 585 -2.17 20.88 -24.34
N GLU A 586 -1.72 21.75 -25.24
CA GLU A 586 -1.40 23.15 -24.93
C GLU A 586 -2.65 23.96 -24.51
N LYS A 587 -3.82 23.64 -25.07
CA LYS A 587 -5.08 24.31 -24.77
C LYS A 587 -5.75 23.87 -23.46
N THR A 588 -5.33 22.74 -22.88
CA THR A 588 -5.95 22.14 -21.68
C THR A 588 -5.00 22.08 -20.48
N ALA A 589 -3.81 22.69 -20.57
CA ALA A 589 -2.93 22.83 -19.42
C ALA A 589 -3.64 23.70 -18.36
N PRO A 590 -3.82 23.22 -17.12
CA PRO A 590 -4.31 24.08 -16.04
C PRO A 590 -3.34 25.25 -15.87
N GLN A 591 -3.88 26.47 -15.72
CA GLN A 591 -3.10 27.62 -15.29
C GLN A 591 -2.35 27.21 -14.02
N GLN A 592 -1.02 27.35 -14.04
CA GLN A 592 -0.19 27.09 -12.87
C GLN A 592 -0.70 27.95 -11.71
N GLU A 593 -1.40 27.32 -10.75
CA GLU A 593 -1.46 27.90 -9.41
C GLU A 593 -0.02 27.93 -8.90
N GLN A 594 0.51 29.14 -8.70
CA GLN A 594 1.79 29.39 -8.08
C GLN A 594 1.79 28.80 -6.67
N SER A 595 2.15 27.53 -6.54
CA SER A 595 2.55 26.97 -5.25
C SER A 595 3.96 27.46 -4.96
N MET A 596 4.15 28.06 -3.79
CA MET A 596 5.44 28.51 -3.26
C MET A 596 6.38 27.31 -3.01
N MET A 597 6.92 26.71 -4.07
CA MET A 597 8.11 25.86 -4.02
C MET A 597 8.90 26.11 -5.29
N GLY A 598 10.05 26.78 -5.13
CA GLY A 598 10.93 27.15 -6.20
C GLY A 598 11.65 25.94 -6.79
N GLU A 599 11.04 25.35 -7.81
CA GLU A 599 11.75 24.65 -8.87
C GLU A 599 11.00 24.91 -10.17
N GLN A 600 11.56 25.81 -11.00
CA GLN A 600 11.06 26.04 -12.35
C GLN A 600 11.29 24.76 -13.15
N ALA A 601 10.21 24.09 -13.54
CA ALA A 601 10.29 23.08 -14.59
C ALA A 601 10.85 23.77 -15.85
N ALA A 602 12.01 23.30 -16.32
CA ALA A 602 12.61 23.82 -17.54
C ALA A 602 11.61 23.68 -18.72
N PRO A 603 11.46 24.71 -19.57
CA PRO A 603 10.59 24.61 -20.73
C PRO A 603 11.12 23.51 -21.66
N VAL A 604 10.27 22.52 -21.93
CA VAL A 604 10.56 21.47 -22.92
C VAL A 604 10.58 22.14 -24.29
N LYS A 605 11.77 22.26 -24.89
CA LYS A 605 11.91 22.73 -26.28
C LYS A 605 11.12 21.81 -27.22
N PRO A 606 10.44 22.35 -28.25
CA PRO A 606 9.71 21.54 -29.21
C PRO A 606 10.66 20.57 -29.91
N ALA A 607 10.25 19.30 -29.97
CA ALA A 607 11.06 18.21 -30.46
C ALA A 607 11.44 18.40 -31.94
N VAL A 608 12.72 18.17 -32.25
CA VAL A 608 13.26 18.03 -33.60
C VAL A 608 12.51 16.90 -34.32
N LYS A 609 12.02 17.16 -35.53
CA LYS A 609 11.39 16.16 -36.40
C LYS A 609 12.41 15.06 -36.74
N ALA A 610 12.19 13.85 -36.22
CA ALA A 610 12.91 12.66 -36.64
C ALA A 610 12.27 12.08 -37.93
N PRO A 611 13.05 11.42 -38.81
CA PRO A 611 12.55 10.89 -40.07
C PRO A 611 11.55 9.74 -39.85
N VAL A 612 10.57 9.65 -40.74
CA VAL A 612 9.57 8.58 -40.79
C VAL A 612 10.27 7.28 -41.20
N ASN A 613 10.47 6.39 -40.23
CA ASN A 613 11.00 5.03 -40.42
C ASN A 613 9.91 4.03 -40.01
N ASN A 614 9.97 2.75 -40.39
CA ASN A 614 8.95 1.73 -40.00
C ASN A 614 8.67 1.69 -38.48
N ASN A 615 9.68 2.00 -37.66
CA ASN A 615 9.54 2.16 -36.21
C ASN A 615 8.57 3.28 -35.77
N ALA A 616 8.41 4.34 -36.57
CA ALA A 616 7.49 5.44 -36.28
C ALA A 616 6.03 5.04 -36.47
N MET A 617 5.74 4.22 -37.50
CA MET A 617 4.39 3.69 -37.74
C MET A 617 3.97 2.75 -36.61
N LEU A 618 4.85 1.80 -36.23
CA LEU A 618 4.59 0.88 -35.12
C LEU A 618 4.39 1.63 -33.79
N ALA A 619 5.24 2.61 -33.49
CA ALA A 619 5.10 3.45 -32.31
C ALA A 619 3.76 4.20 -32.29
N GLN A 620 3.31 4.74 -33.43
CA GLN A 620 2.02 5.41 -33.54
C GLN A 620 0.86 4.44 -33.29
N VAL A 621 0.86 3.27 -33.95
CA VAL A 621 -0.18 2.25 -33.80
C VAL A 621 -0.29 1.81 -32.34
N VAL A 622 0.84 1.40 -31.73
CA VAL A 622 0.88 0.94 -30.34
C VAL A 622 0.47 2.04 -29.37
N GLY A 623 0.92 3.27 -29.59
CA GLY A 623 0.54 4.40 -28.75
C GLY A 623 -0.97 4.69 -28.78
N VAL A 624 -1.59 4.57 -29.96
CA VAL A 624 -3.05 4.70 -30.12
C VAL A 624 -3.81 3.54 -29.44
N ILE A 625 -3.28 2.31 -29.50
CA ILE A 625 -3.86 1.16 -28.77
C ILE A 625 -3.87 1.45 -27.26
N ILE A 626 -2.75 1.90 -26.69
CA ILE A 626 -2.64 2.21 -25.25
C ILE A 626 -3.57 3.35 -24.85
N GLY A 627 -3.70 4.38 -25.69
CA GLY A 627 -4.62 5.48 -25.46
C GLY A 627 -6.10 5.11 -25.63
N SER A 628 -6.42 3.95 -26.21
CA SER A 628 -7.79 3.57 -26.54
C SER A 628 -8.65 3.31 -25.29
N PRO A 629 -9.97 3.56 -25.34
CA PRO A 629 -10.88 3.21 -24.25
C PRO A 629 -10.82 1.73 -23.86
N GLU A 630 -10.57 0.83 -24.83
CA GLU A 630 -10.53 -0.60 -24.57
C GLU A 630 -9.31 -0.97 -23.71
N PHE A 631 -8.11 -0.44 -24.02
CA PHE A 631 -6.93 -0.69 -23.17
C PHE A 631 -7.09 -0.11 -21.76
N GLN A 632 -7.81 1.00 -21.63
CA GLN A 632 -8.09 1.61 -20.33
C GLN A 632 -9.06 0.79 -19.47
N ARG A 633 -9.78 -0.19 -20.04
CA ARG A 633 -10.64 -1.11 -19.29
C ARG A 633 -9.86 -2.28 -18.69
N LYS A 634 -10.27 -2.73 -17.51
CA LYS A 634 -9.70 -3.85 -16.76
C LYS A 634 -10.80 -4.80 -16.34
#